data_AF-A0A968MRF4-F1
#
_entry.id   AF-A0A968MRF4-F1
#
_cell.length_a   1.000
_cell.length_b   1.000
_cell.length_c   1.000
_cell.angle_alpha   90.00
_cell.angle_beta   90.00
_cell.angle_gamma   90.00
#
_symmetry.space_group_name_H-M   'P 1'
#
loop_
_entity.id
_entity.type
_entity.pdbx_description
1 polymer ?
#
loop_
_entity_poly.entity_id
_entity_poly.type
_entity_poly.pdbx_seq_one_letter_code
_entity_poly.pdbx_strand_id
1 'polypeptide(L)' 'MAKFTEMVVYFAKELQPWKTKLNKLLFYADFLHFKKTCFSISGVRYRAIDMGPVPNNFQSILNISAIMKM' A
#
# COMPACT_ATOMS: atom_id res chain seq x y z
N MET A 1 -10.07 -1.67 5.17
CA MET A 1 -8.95 -0.85 5.70
C MET A 1 -7.99 -1.63 6.59
N ALA A 2 -8.45 -2.47 7.52
CA ALA A 2 -7.56 -3.24 8.41
C ALA A 2 -6.40 -3.96 7.68
N LYS A 3 -6.69 -4.76 6.63
CA LYS A 3 -5.66 -5.46 5.84
C LYS A 3 -4.63 -4.51 5.18
N PHE A 4 -5.07 -3.35 4.70
CA PHE A 4 -4.16 -2.36 4.11
C PHE A 4 -3.18 -1.82 5.16
N THR A 5 -3.68 -1.46 6.35
CA THR A 5 -2.85 -1.00 7.46
C THR A 5 -1.82 -2.06 7.86
N GLU A 6 -2.23 -3.33 7.94
CA GLU A 6 -1.30 -4.42 8.24
C GLU A 6 -0.24 -4.63 7.15
N MET A 7 -0.60 -4.49 5.87
CA MET A 7 0.40 -4.48 4.79
C MET A 7 1.41 -3.34 4.95
N VAL A 8 0.94 -2.14 5.30
CA VAL A 8 1.82 -0.99 5.56
C VAL A 8 2.75 -1.27 6.74
N VAL A 9 2.22 -1.75 7.87
CA VAL A 9 3.01 -2.08 9.07
C VAL A 9 4.03 -3.17 8.76
N TYR A 10 3.63 -4.22 8.04
CA TYR A 10 4.53 -5.31 7.65
C TYR A 10 5.71 -4.77 6.82
N PHE A 11 5.44 -4.05 5.73
CA PHE A 11 6.52 -3.52 4.90
C PHE A 11 7.37 -2.47 5.62
N ALA A 12 6.76 -1.63 6.46
CA ALA A 12 7.48 -0.64 7.27
C ALA A 12 8.46 -1.31 8.23
N LYS A 13 8.01 -2.36 8.94
CA LYS A 13 8.82 -3.09 9.92
C LYS A 13 9.93 -3.91 9.25
N GLU A 14 9.60 -4.69 8.22
CA GLU A 14 10.53 -5.67 7.65
C GLU A 14 11.56 -5.02 6.70
N LEU A 15 11.21 -3.91 6.03
CA LEU A 15 12.03 -3.34 4.95
C LEU A 15 12.44 -1.89 5.16
N GLN A 16 11.86 -1.19 6.15
CA GLN A 16 12.03 0.25 6.40
C GLN A 16 12.10 1.10 5.10
N PRO A 17 11.13 0.95 4.17
CA PRO A 17 11.20 1.57 2.86
C PRO A 17 10.87 3.05 2.92
N TRP A 18 11.56 3.84 2.08
CA TRP A 18 11.15 5.20 1.74
C TRP A 18 9.74 5.21 1.12
N LYS A 19 9.04 6.35 1.23
CA LYS A 19 7.65 6.53 0.76
C LYS A 19 7.39 5.98 -0.65
N THR A 20 8.27 6.28 -1.61
CA THR A 20 8.13 5.82 -3.00
C THR A 20 8.23 4.30 -3.11
N LYS A 21 9.16 3.67 -2.39
CA LYS A 21 9.34 2.21 -2.38
C LYS A 21 8.15 1.53 -1.71
N LEU A 22 7.64 2.07 -0.60
CA LEU A 22 6.45 1.56 0.08
C LEU A 22 5.23 1.56 -0.86
N ASN A 23 5.01 2.64 -1.61
CA ASN A 23 3.92 2.70 -2.58
C ASN A 23 4.00 1.57 -3.62
N LYS A 24 5.21 1.33 -4.16
CA LYS A 24 5.43 0.28 -5.17
C LYS A 24 5.24 -1.11 -4.58
N LEU A 25 5.67 -1.36 -3.34
CA LEU A 25 5.45 -2.63 -2.64
C LEU A 25 3.96 -2.92 -2.42
N LEU A 26 3.20 -1.93 -1.92
CA LEU A 26 1.77 -2.06 -1.69
C LEU A 26 1.02 -2.34 -3.00
N PHE A 27 1.32 -1.57 -4.06
CA PHE A 27 0.78 -1.80 -5.39
C PHE A 27 1.09 -3.21 -5.90
N TYR A 28 2.35 -3.63 -5.84
CA TYR A 28 2.78 -4.90 -6.41
C TYR A 28 2.14 -6.09 -5.69
N ALA A 29 2.07 -6.05 -4.36
CA ALA A 29 1.42 -7.08 -3.56
C ALA A 29 -0.07 -7.24 -3.93
N ASP A 30 -0.81 -6.13 -3.98
CA ASP A 30 -2.23 -6.15 -4.27
C ASP A 30 -2.52 -6.59 -5.71
N PHE A 31 -1.81 -6.03 -6.69
CA PHE A 31 -2.04 -6.34 -8.10
C PHE A 31 -1.57 -7.75 -8.47
N LEU A 32 -0.48 -8.23 -7.88
CA LEU A 32 -0.03 -9.61 -8.11
C LEU A 32 -1.02 -10.62 -7.54
N HIS A 33 -1.57 -10.35 -6.35
CA HIS A 33 -2.59 -11.22 -5.76
C HIS A 33 -3.89 -11.18 -6.57
N PHE A 34 -4.32 -9.99 -7.00
CA PHE A 34 -5.48 -9.83 -7.86
C PHE A 34 -5.31 -10.57 -9.20
N LYS A 35 -4.13 -10.46 -9.84
CA LYS A 35 -3.82 -11.21 -11.07
C LYS A 35 -3.96 -12.73 -10.89
N LYS A 36 -3.61 -13.26 -9.71
CA LYS A 36 -3.63 -14.70 -9.42
C LYS A 36 -5.00 -15.22 -8.98
N THR A 37 -5.81 -14.38 -8.34
CA THR A 37 -7.00 -14.84 -7.59
C THR A 37 -8.27 -14.08 -7.92
N CYS A 38 -8.19 -12.99 -8.68
CA CYS A 38 -9.25 -12.00 -8.90
C CYS A 38 -9.72 -11.27 -7.63
N PHE A 39 -8.96 -11.35 -6.53
CA PHE A 39 -9.21 -10.62 -5.29
C PHE A 39 -7.99 -9.79 -4.88
N SER A 40 -8.21 -8.55 -4.45
CA SER A 40 -7.14 -7.73 -3.83
C SER A 40 -6.92 -8.18 -2.39
N ILE A 41 -5.71 -8.07 -1.88
CA ILE A 41 -5.41 -8.29 -0.46
C ILE A 41 -6.11 -7.21 0.37
N SER A 42 -5.96 -5.95 -0.04
CA SER A 42 -6.30 -4.80 0.79
C SER A 42 -7.74 -4.29 0.65
N GLY A 43 -8.36 -4.52 -0.53
CA GLY A 43 -9.64 -3.93 -0.91
C GLY A 43 -9.57 -2.45 -1.30
N VAL A 44 -8.36 -1.87 -1.42
CA VAL A 44 -8.17 -0.46 -1.75
C VAL A 44 -8.28 -0.23 -3.25
N ARG A 45 -8.91 0.90 -3.61
CA ARG A 45 -8.98 1.36 -4.99
C ARG A 45 -7.70 2.09 -5.35
N TYR A 46 -7.12 1.78 -6.51
CA TYR A 46 -5.95 2.46 -7.05
C TYR A 46 -6.39 3.42 -8.17
N ARG A 47 -5.74 4.57 -8.24
CA ARG A 47 -5.88 5.55 -9.33
C ARG A 47 -4.59 5.60 -10.13
N ALA A 48 -4.72 5.61 -11.45
CA ALA A 48 -3.59 5.91 -12.33
C ALA A 48 -3.25 7.41 -12.25
N ILE A 49 -1.97 7.71 -12.13
CA ILE A 49 -1.38 9.03 -12.39
C ILE A 49 -0.21 8.84 -13.36
N ASP A 50 0.40 9.93 -13.81
CA ASP A 50 1.51 9.90 -14.79
C ASP A 50 2.66 8.98 -14.36
N MET A 51 2.96 8.92 -13.05
CA MET A 51 4.03 8.09 -12.48
C MET A 51 3.59 6.67 -12.06
N GLY A 52 2.44 6.23 -12.56
CA GLY A 52 1.84 4.93 -12.34
C GLY A 52 0.75 4.92 -11.26
N PRO A 53 0.29 3.73 -10.83
CA PRO A 53 -0.82 3.60 -9.91
C PRO A 53 -0.45 3.97 -8.46
N VAL A 54 -1.38 4.66 -7.79
CA VAL A 54 -1.32 5.04 -6.38
C VAL A 54 -2.63 4.66 -5.69
N PRO A 55 -2.61 4.18 -4.42
CA PRO A 55 -3.82 4.04 -3.63
C PRO A 55 -4.60 5.35 -3.57
N ASN A 56 -5.92 5.29 -3.73
CA ASN A 56 -6.76 6.48 -3.57
C ASN A 56 -6.63 6.97 -2.12
N ASN A 57 -6.39 8.27 -1.91
CA ASN A 57 -6.06 8.89 -0.60
C ASN A 57 -4.73 8.41 0.05
N PHE A 58 -3.75 7.96 -0.74
CA PHE A 58 -2.43 7.52 -0.24
C PHE A 58 -1.75 8.50 0.73
N GLN A 59 -1.86 9.80 0.46
CA GLN A 59 -1.25 10.86 1.27
C GLN A 59 -1.78 10.85 2.71
N SER A 60 -3.10 10.70 2.88
CA SER A 60 -3.74 10.64 4.19
C SER A 60 -3.38 9.37 4.95
N ILE A 61 -3.26 8.23 4.24
CA ILE A 61 -3.01 6.94 4.88
C ILE A 61 -1.58 6.82 5.39
N LEU A 62 -0.59 7.31 4.63
CA LEU A 62 0.80 7.32 5.08
C LEU A 62 1.06 8.25 6.28
N ASN A 63 0.36 9.39 6.32
CA ASN A 63 0.47 10.29 7.46
C ASN A 63 -0.04 9.62 8.75
N ILE A 64 -1.11 8.82 8.67
CA ILE A 64 -1.64 8.08 9.82
C ILE A 64 -0.68 6.95 10.24
N SER A 65 -0.11 6.19 9.29
CA SER A 65 0.83 5.12 9.65
C SER A 65 2.13 5.62 10.26
N ALA A 66 2.59 6.82 9.86
CA ALA A 66 3.74 7.47 10.48
C ALA A 66 3.47 7.88 11.94
N ILE A 67 2.21 8.14 12.29
CA ILE A 67 1.79 8.53 13.65
C ILE A 67 1.53 7.31 14.54
N MET A 68 1.03 6.20 13.98
CA MET A 68 0.47 5.13 14.81
C MET A 68 1.47 4.10 15.33
N LYS A 69 2.67 3.91 14.74
CA LYS A 69 3.72 2.98 15.26
C LYS A 69 5.13 3.32 14.75
N MET A 70 5.76 4.35 15.31
CA MET A 70 7.23 4.41 15.48
C MET A 70 7.55 4.24 16.96
#